data_AF-A0A6A5U3T4-F1
#
_entry.id   AF-A0A6A5U3T4-F1
#
_cell.length_a   1.000
_cell.length_b   1.000
_cell.length_c   1.000
_cell.angle_alpha   90.00
_cell.angle_beta   90.00
_cell.angle_gamma   90.00
#
_symmetry.space_group_name_H-M   'P 1'
#
loop_
_entity.id
_entity.type
_entity.pdbx_description
1 polymer ?
#
loop_
_entity_poly.entity_id
_entity_poly.type
_entity_poly.pdbx_seq_one_letter_code
_entity_poly.pdbx_strand_id
1 'polypeptide(L)'
;MFPAPINIPPRGTSAAPSEPQPSPGFQPTGFAGRLKQLEDRQEQNAALISSLVLLYRSKDAQYDELNDQIKGLRSEIQALRDYMATLQARRLQAVSGLQHLRVLHIEADTAFEQRMQDIPMDDFEGMTLAWGTMVNTVLNHQQQIYREARVGGRTVNVQPAYPMPYGFYHNSRQAVQTPQVHAYPQTAPLPHASNPALYGQDGLCYAHRKRFDRHFCGPN
;
A
#
# COMPACT_ATOMS: atom_id res chain seq x y z
N MET A 1 7.16 -13.86 1.53
CA MET A 1 8.21 -14.90 1.52
C MET A 1 9.43 -14.30 2.19
N PHE A 2 9.74 -14.73 3.41
CA PHE A 2 10.94 -14.28 4.10
C PHE A 2 12.14 -15.04 3.54
N PRO A 3 13.28 -14.38 3.27
CA PRO A 3 14.50 -15.10 2.94
C PRO A 3 14.87 -16.00 4.11
N ALA A 4 15.17 -17.27 3.80
CA ALA A 4 15.60 -18.24 4.79
C ALA A 4 16.80 -17.68 5.58
N PRO A 5 16.89 -17.95 6.90
CA PRO A 5 18.02 -17.51 7.70
C PRO A 5 19.31 -18.04 7.08
N ILE A 6 20.22 -17.13 6.77
CA ILE A 6 21.59 -17.45 6.36
C ILE A 6 22.20 -18.19 7.53
N ASN A 7 22.33 -19.51 7.39
CA ASN A 7 23.05 -20.36 8.32
C ASN A 7 24.54 -20.01 8.18
N ILE A 8 24.97 -18.98 8.92
CA ILE A 8 26.38 -18.62 9.05
C ILE A 8 27.00 -19.77 9.85
N PRO A 9 27.86 -20.62 9.25
CA PRO A 9 28.52 -21.66 10.02
C PRO A 9 29.29 -21.00 11.17
N PRO A 10 29.31 -21.61 12.36
CA PRO A 10 30.03 -21.06 13.49
C PRO A 10 31.47 -20.78 13.06
N ARG A 11 31.89 -19.52 13.27
CA ARG A 11 33.26 -19.05 13.08
C ARG A 11 34.15 -20.00 13.87
N GLY A 12 34.79 -20.91 13.16
CA GLY A 12 35.65 -21.94 13.74
C GLY A 12 36.61 -21.26 14.70
N THR A 13 36.40 -21.51 15.98
CA THR A 13 37.39 -21.31 17.02
C THR A 13 38.67 -21.96 16.54
N SER A 14 39.69 -21.13 16.36
CA SER A 14 41.11 -21.43 16.41
C SER A 14 41.39 -22.93 16.43
N ALA A 15 41.58 -23.51 15.25
CA ALA A 15 42.13 -24.85 15.14
C ALA A 15 43.40 -24.88 16.01
N ALA A 16 43.35 -25.71 17.05
CA ALA A 16 44.52 -26.12 17.80
C ALA A 16 45.60 -26.58 16.80
N PRO A 17 46.90 -26.36 17.10
CA PRO A 17 47.97 -26.86 16.26
C PRO A 17 47.82 -28.38 16.14
N SER A 18 47.41 -28.82 14.96
CA SER A 18 47.29 -30.23 14.63
C SER A 18 48.65 -30.90 14.82
N GLU A 19 48.62 -31.94 15.66
CA GLU A 19 49.66 -32.94 15.90
C GLU A 19 50.54 -33.20 14.66
N PRO A 20 51.88 -33.24 14.80
CA PRO A 20 52.77 -33.52 13.68
C PRO A 20 52.48 -34.93 13.16
N GLN A 21 51.88 -35.03 11.97
CA GLN A 21 51.71 -36.31 11.31
C GLN A 21 53.07 -37.01 11.18
N PRO A 22 53.14 -38.32 11.48
CA PRO A 22 54.36 -39.10 11.33
C PRO A 22 54.80 -39.02 9.87
N SER A 23 56.03 -38.57 9.67
CA SER A 23 56.67 -38.44 8.37
C SER A 23 56.61 -39.79 7.68
N PRO A 24 55.95 -39.93 6.51
CA PRO A 24 56.04 -41.15 5.72
C PRO A 24 57.52 -41.38 5.44
N GLY A 25 58.00 -42.59 5.73
CA GLY A 25 59.41 -42.95 5.71
C GLY A 25 60.18 -42.27 4.59
N PHE A 26 61.20 -41.51 4.98
CA PHE A 26 62.10 -40.80 4.09
C PHE A 26 62.95 -41.84 3.33
N GLN A 27 62.33 -42.52 2.37
CA GLN A 27 63.08 -43.23 1.36
C GLN A 27 63.82 -42.14 0.57
N PRO A 28 65.15 -42.23 0.42
CA PRO A 28 65.92 -41.25 -0.33
C PRO A 28 65.57 -41.41 -1.81
N THR A 29 64.46 -40.80 -2.22
CA THR A 29 64.18 -40.50 -3.62
C THR A 29 65.34 -39.66 -4.10
N GLY A 30 66.03 -40.13 -5.14
CA GLY A 30 67.08 -39.36 -5.79
C GLY A 30 66.57 -37.98 -6.22
N PHE A 31 67.48 -37.06 -6.53
CA PHE A 31 67.18 -35.68 -6.90
C PHE A 31 66.02 -35.55 -7.92
N ALA A 32 65.96 -36.44 -8.92
CA ALA A 32 64.89 -36.49 -9.91
C ALA A 32 63.49 -36.78 -9.31
N GLY A 33 63.39 -37.66 -8.32
CA GLY A 33 62.12 -37.95 -7.64
C GLY A 33 61.62 -36.77 -6.81
N ARG A 34 62.54 -36.00 -6.20
CA ARG A 34 62.20 -34.76 -5.48
C ARG A 34 61.73 -33.66 -6.42
N LEU A 35 62.35 -33.54 -7.61
CA LEU A 35 61.91 -32.61 -8.65
C LEU A 35 60.50 -32.93 -9.13
N LYS A 36 60.22 -34.20 -9.45
CA LYS A 36 58.87 -34.61 -9.86
C LYS A 36 57.82 -34.36 -8.78
N GLN A 37 58.13 -34.65 -7.51
CA GLN A 37 57.23 -34.36 -6.40
C GLN A 37 56.97 -32.84 -6.24
N LEU A 38 57.97 -32.00 -6.51
CA LEU A 38 57.80 -30.55 -6.48
C LEU A 38 56.91 -30.09 -7.63
N GLU A 39 57.12 -30.62 -8.83
CA GLU A 39 56.29 -30.35 -10.01
C GLU A 39 54.83 -30.75 -9.79
N ASP A 40 54.58 -31.98 -9.31
CA ASP A 40 53.22 -32.46 -8.99
C ASP A 40 52.54 -31.55 -7.95
N ARG A 41 53.28 -31.08 -6.94
CA ARG A 41 52.76 -30.11 -5.96
C ARG A 41 52.51 -28.73 -6.55
N GLN A 42 53.36 -28.27 -7.46
CA GLN A 42 53.16 -27.00 -8.14
C GLN A 42 51.91 -27.05 -9.02
N GLU A 43 51.69 -28.16 -9.73
CA GLU A 43 50.49 -28.36 -10.54
C GLU A 43 49.22 -28.42 -9.68
N GLN A 44 49.25 -29.17 -8.58
CA GLN A 44 48.14 -29.20 -7.60
C GLN A 44 47.85 -27.83 -7.02
N ASN A 45 48.88 -27.06 -6.65
CA ASN A 45 48.73 -25.71 -6.13
C ASN A 45 48.16 -24.76 -7.20
N ALA A 46 48.61 -24.87 -8.46
CA ALA A 46 48.09 -24.06 -9.55
C ALA A 46 46.60 -24.36 -9.82
N ALA A 47 46.21 -25.63 -9.81
CA ALA A 47 44.81 -26.05 -9.93
C ALA A 47 43.97 -25.51 -8.76
N LEU A 48 44.44 -25.62 -7.52
CA LEU A 48 43.76 -25.08 -6.35
C LEU A 48 43.57 -23.56 -6.45
N ILE A 49 44.62 -22.82 -6.80
CA ILE A 49 44.55 -21.36 -6.97
C ILE A 49 43.53 -21.01 -8.05
N SER A 50 43.54 -21.71 -9.19
CA SER A 50 42.59 -21.45 -10.28
C SER A 50 41.13 -21.65 -9.86
N SER A 51 40.83 -22.72 -9.12
CA SER A 51 39.48 -23.01 -8.64
C SER A 51 39.01 -22.01 -7.59
N LEU A 52 39.90 -21.58 -6.69
CA LEU A 52 39.61 -20.52 -5.72
C LEU A 52 39.32 -19.20 -6.41
N VAL A 53 40.12 -18.80 -7.41
CA VAL A 53 39.88 -17.56 -8.17
C VAL A 53 38.53 -17.57 -8.86
N LEU A 54 38.14 -18.70 -9.48
CA LEU A 54 36.82 -18.83 -10.09
C LEU A 54 35.70 -18.74 -9.06
N LEU A 55 35.87 -19.37 -7.89
CA LEU A 55 34.90 -19.32 -6.81
C LEU A 55 34.74 -17.89 -6.28
N TYR A 56 35.84 -17.17 -6.05
CA TYR A 56 35.80 -15.77 -5.62
C TYR A 56 35.09 -14.88 -6.64
N ARG A 57 35.41 -15.00 -7.93
CA ARG A 57 34.68 -14.27 -8.99
C ARG A 57 33.20 -14.59 -9.02
N SER A 58 32.83 -15.85 -8.83
CA SER A 58 31.42 -16.26 -8.79
C SER A 58 30.69 -15.66 -7.59
N LYS A 59 31.39 -15.51 -6.46
CA LYS A 59 30.85 -14.92 -5.23
C LYS A 59 30.74 -13.41 -5.33
N ASP A 60 31.73 -12.74 -5.90
CA ASP A 60 31.68 -11.30 -6.16
C ASP A 60 30.48 -10.96 -7.06
N ALA A 61 30.26 -11.73 -8.13
CA ALA A 61 29.09 -11.55 -8.99
C ALA A 61 27.76 -11.74 -8.23
N GLN A 62 27.67 -12.72 -7.32
CA GLN A 62 26.49 -12.90 -6.45
C GLN A 62 26.30 -11.72 -5.49
N TYR A 63 27.38 -11.16 -4.94
CA TYR A 63 27.31 -9.99 -4.07
C TYR A 63 26.86 -8.74 -4.83
N ASP A 64 27.33 -8.53 -6.05
CA ASP A 64 26.92 -7.42 -6.90
C ASP A 64 25.43 -7.52 -7.25
N GLU A 65 24.94 -8.71 -7.62
CA GLU A 65 23.52 -8.94 -7.90
C GLU A 65 22.64 -8.66 -6.66
N LEU A 66 23.04 -9.16 -5.49
CA LEU A 66 22.33 -8.89 -4.23
C LEU A 66 22.34 -7.39 -3.89
N ASN A 67 23.46 -6.71 -4.13
CA ASN A 67 23.58 -5.28 -3.86
C ASN A 67 22.64 -4.48 -4.78
N ASP A 68 22.51 -4.87 -6.04
CA ASP A 68 21.60 -4.23 -6.98
C ASP A 68 20.13 -4.51 -6.63
N GLN A 69 19.79 -5.72 -6.18
CA GLN A 69 18.46 -6.02 -5.62
C GLN A 69 18.16 -5.16 -4.38
N ILE A 70 19.13 -5.00 -3.48
CA ILE A 70 18.99 -4.14 -2.29
C ILE A 70 18.77 -2.67 -2.69
N LYS A 71 19.50 -2.16 -3.69
CA LYS A 71 19.29 -0.81 -4.21
C LYS A 71 17.89 -0.66 -4.82
N GLY A 72 17.44 -1.65 -5.59
CA GLY A 72 16.09 -1.70 -6.16
C GLY A 72 15.02 -1.60 -5.08
N LEU A 73 15.06 -2.47 -4.07
CA LEU A 73 14.12 -2.46 -2.96
C LEU A 73 14.14 -1.15 -2.15
N ARG A 74 15.32 -0.55 -1.95
CA ARG A 74 15.44 0.76 -1.28
C ARG A 74 14.74 1.87 -2.07
N SER A 75 14.89 1.87 -3.40
CA SER A 75 14.23 2.85 -4.27
C SER A 75 12.71 2.68 -4.26
N GLU A 76 12.21 1.44 -4.26
CA GLU A 76 10.78 1.14 -4.18
C GLU A 76 10.19 1.58 -2.83
N ILE A 77 10.87 1.28 -1.72
CA ILE A 77 10.47 1.72 -0.38
C ILE A 77 10.41 3.26 -0.32
N GLN A 78 11.37 3.95 -0.93
CA GLN A 78 11.36 5.41 -0.96
C GLN A 78 10.17 5.95 -1.76
N ALA A 79 9.91 5.41 -2.95
CA ALA A 79 8.76 5.80 -3.76
C ALA A 79 7.42 5.57 -3.04
N LEU A 80 7.29 4.46 -2.30
CA LEU A 80 6.11 4.18 -1.48
C LEU A 80 5.97 5.19 -0.32
N ARG A 81 7.07 5.57 0.34
CA ARG A 81 7.04 6.59 1.40
C ARG A 81 6.61 7.95 0.86
N ASP A 82 7.16 8.35 -0.28
CA ASP A 82 6.80 9.62 -0.92
C ASP A 82 5.31 9.60 -1.33
N TYR A 83 4.83 8.50 -1.89
CA TYR A 83 3.41 8.33 -2.20
C TYR A 83 2.53 8.43 -0.95
N MET A 84 2.87 7.74 0.14
CA MET A 84 2.12 7.82 1.40
C MET A 84 2.11 9.25 1.96
N ALA A 85 3.22 9.99 1.88
CA ALA A 85 3.29 11.39 2.29
C ALA A 85 2.34 12.27 1.46
N THR A 86 2.30 12.09 0.13
CA THR A 86 1.34 12.83 -0.72
C THR A 86 -0.12 12.49 -0.40
N LEU A 87 -0.42 11.22 -0.13
CA LEU A 87 -1.77 10.79 0.25
C LEU A 87 -2.19 11.40 1.59
N GLN A 88 -1.29 11.42 2.58
CA GLN A 88 -1.52 12.06 3.86
C GLN A 88 -1.76 13.57 3.71
N ALA A 89 -0.95 14.26 2.90
CA ALA A 89 -1.16 15.68 2.62
C ALA A 89 -2.54 15.95 1.99
N ARG A 90 -2.97 15.12 1.03
CA ARG A 90 -4.31 15.23 0.43
C ARG A 90 -5.43 14.98 1.44
N ARG A 91 -5.27 14.03 2.35
CA ARG A 91 -6.24 13.79 3.43
C ARG A 91 -6.37 14.98 4.35
N LEU A 92 -5.25 15.59 4.76
CA LEU A 92 -5.24 16.78 5.60
C LEU A 92 -5.94 17.95 4.90
N GLN A 93 -5.69 18.15 3.60
CA GLN A 93 -6.37 19.16 2.80
C GLN A 93 -7.88 18.90 2.68
N ALA A 94 -8.30 17.64 2.51
CA ALA A 94 -9.72 17.29 2.48
C ALA A 94 -10.40 17.55 3.83
N VAL A 95 -9.73 17.19 4.93
CA VAL A 95 -10.24 17.44 6.30
C VAL A 95 -10.35 18.94 6.58
N SER A 96 -9.34 19.74 6.21
CA SER A 96 -9.42 21.20 6.38
C SER A 96 -10.52 21.81 5.51
N GLY A 97 -10.72 21.31 4.29
CA GLY A 97 -11.84 21.68 3.43
C GLY A 97 -13.20 21.39 4.06
N LEU A 98 -13.38 20.20 4.64
CA LEU A 98 -14.62 19.83 5.35
C LEU A 98 -14.85 20.67 6.62
N GLN A 99 -13.79 20.98 7.36
CA GLN A 99 -13.87 21.87 8.51
C GLN A 99 -14.31 23.28 8.09
N HIS A 100 -13.78 23.79 6.98
CA HIS A 100 -14.18 25.09 6.43
C HIS A 100 -15.65 25.09 5.99
N LEU A 101 -16.11 24.06 5.27
CA LEU A 101 -17.51 23.91 4.88
C LEU A 101 -18.45 23.87 6.08
N ARG A 102 -18.06 23.20 7.17
CA ARG A 102 -18.85 23.19 8.41
C ARG A 102 -19.06 24.59 8.97
N VAL A 103 -18.02 25.42 8.98
CA VAL A 103 -18.12 26.82 9.44
C VAL A 103 -19.06 27.61 8.53
N LEU A 104 -18.91 27.50 7.21
CA LEU A 104 -19.80 28.17 6.25
C LEU A 104 -21.27 27.73 6.41
N HIS A 105 -21.53 26.47 6.72
CA HIS A 105 -22.89 26.00 7.00
C HIS A 105 -23.47 26.64 8.26
N ILE A 106 -22.68 26.72 9.34
CA ILE A 106 -23.11 27.39 10.57
C ILE A 106 -23.39 28.87 10.31
N GLU A 107 -22.51 29.56 9.58
CA GLU A 107 -22.70 30.97 9.22
C GLU A 107 -23.95 31.16 8.35
N ALA A 108 -24.19 30.28 7.36
CA ALA A 108 -25.39 30.31 6.54
C ALA A 108 -26.65 30.10 7.38
N ASP A 109 -26.68 29.09 8.26
CA ASP A 109 -27.82 28.82 9.15
C ASP A 109 -28.13 30.04 10.03
N THR A 110 -27.11 30.66 10.63
CA THR A 110 -27.30 31.88 11.44
C THR A 110 -27.82 33.07 10.61
N ALA A 111 -27.36 33.23 9.38
CA ALA A 111 -27.84 34.29 8.48
C ALA A 111 -29.28 34.03 8.04
N PHE A 112 -29.68 32.78 7.85
CA PHE A 112 -31.06 32.40 7.58
C PHE A 112 -31.96 32.66 8.78
N GLU A 113 -31.54 32.26 9.98
CA GLU A 113 -32.27 32.55 11.22
C GLU A 113 -32.50 34.04 11.41
N GLN A 114 -31.48 34.88 11.19
CA GLN A 114 -31.62 36.33 11.24
C GLN A 114 -32.64 36.86 10.24
N ARG A 115 -32.60 36.40 8.99
CA ARG A 115 -33.58 36.82 7.97
C ARG A 115 -35.00 36.36 8.27
N MET A 116 -35.15 35.18 8.87
CA MET A 116 -36.45 34.67 9.29
C MET A 116 -37.06 35.49 10.43
N GLN A 117 -36.26 36.12 11.29
CA GLN A 117 -36.75 37.02 12.35
C GLN A 117 -37.35 38.31 11.79
N ASP A 118 -36.88 38.77 10.62
CA ASP A 118 -37.40 39.97 9.96
C ASP A 118 -38.72 39.72 9.22
N ILE A 119 -39.11 38.45 9.01
CA ILE A 119 -40.37 38.07 8.36
C ILE A 119 -41.46 37.98 9.44
N PRO A 120 -42.57 38.73 9.32
CA PRO A 120 -43.66 38.62 10.28
C PRO A 120 -44.28 37.23 10.22
N MET A 121 -44.68 36.68 11.38
CA MET A 121 -45.18 35.30 11.50
C MET A 121 -46.44 35.01 10.67
N ASP A 122 -47.17 36.06 10.27
CA ASP A 122 -48.37 35.96 9.42
C ASP A 122 -48.05 35.97 7.91
N ASP A 123 -46.80 36.25 7.51
CA ASP A 123 -46.35 36.26 6.11
C ASP A 123 -45.84 34.87 5.69
N PHE A 124 -46.81 33.99 5.43
CA PHE A 124 -46.56 32.63 4.93
C PHE A 124 -45.79 32.61 3.61
N GLU A 125 -46.00 33.59 2.72
CA GLU A 125 -45.33 33.66 1.43
C GLU A 125 -43.84 33.98 1.61
N GLY A 126 -43.52 34.96 2.46
CA GLY A 126 -42.14 35.29 2.85
C GLY A 126 -41.40 34.10 3.45
N MET A 127 -42.01 33.39 4.40
CA MET A 127 -41.42 32.19 5.00
C MET A 127 -41.19 31.07 3.98
N THR A 128 -42.14 30.85 3.06
CA THR A 128 -42.04 29.82 2.01
C THR A 128 -40.93 30.15 1.02
N LEU A 129 -40.78 31.41 0.62
CA LEU A 129 -39.69 31.87 -0.24
C LEU A 129 -38.34 31.72 0.44
N ALA A 130 -38.21 32.13 1.71
CA ALA A 130 -36.98 31.97 2.48
C ALA A 130 -36.57 30.49 2.57
N TRP A 131 -37.50 29.60 2.90
CA TRP A 131 -37.25 28.16 2.92
C TRP A 131 -36.86 27.61 1.54
N GLY A 132 -37.58 28.00 0.48
CA GLY A 132 -37.27 27.58 -0.89
C GLY A 132 -35.87 28.02 -1.36
N THR A 133 -35.44 29.24 -0.99
CA THR A 133 -34.08 29.71 -1.29
C THR A 133 -33.02 28.91 -0.55
N MET A 134 -33.23 28.58 0.73
CA MET A 134 -32.33 27.74 1.51
C MET A 134 -32.16 26.36 0.87
N VAL A 135 -33.26 25.68 0.53
CA VAL A 135 -33.21 24.35 -0.13
C VAL A 135 -32.48 24.42 -1.47
N ASN A 136 -32.76 25.44 -2.29
CA ASN A 136 -32.08 25.62 -3.58
C ASN A 136 -30.59 25.91 -3.44
N THR A 137 -30.17 26.65 -2.41
CA THR A 137 -28.73 26.87 -2.17
C THR A 137 -27.99 25.57 -1.83
N VAL A 138 -28.59 24.70 -1.02
CA VAL A 138 -28.03 23.38 -0.70
C VAL A 138 -27.95 22.50 -1.95
N LEU A 139 -29.02 22.46 -2.76
CA LEU A 139 -29.07 21.68 -3.99
C LEU A 139 -28.05 22.16 -5.03
N ASN A 140 -27.93 23.47 -5.23
CA ASN A 140 -26.95 24.05 -6.16
C ASN A 140 -25.52 23.73 -5.73
N HIS A 141 -25.23 23.79 -4.43
CA HIS A 141 -23.92 23.43 -3.90
C HIS A 141 -23.60 21.94 -4.12
N GLN A 142 -24.55 21.04 -3.84
CA GLN A 142 -24.39 19.62 -4.12
C GLN A 142 -24.14 19.36 -5.61
N GLN A 143 -24.91 20.00 -6.50
CA GLN A 143 -24.71 19.89 -7.95
C GLN A 143 -23.33 20.37 -8.38
N GLN A 144 -22.81 21.45 -7.78
CA GLN A 144 -21.47 21.94 -8.06
C GLN A 144 -20.40 20.93 -7.62
N ILE A 145 -20.50 20.37 -6.42
CA ILE A 145 -19.60 19.31 -5.94
C ILE A 145 -19.59 18.12 -6.92
N TYR A 146 -20.77 17.70 -7.40
CA TYR A 146 -20.85 16.60 -8.38
C TYR A 146 -20.20 16.94 -9.73
N ARG A 147 -20.27 18.21 -10.17
CA ARG A 147 -19.60 18.65 -11.39
C ARG A 147 -18.08 18.64 -11.23
N GLU A 148 -17.58 19.17 -10.12
CA GLU A 148 -16.15 19.22 -9.81
C GLU A 148 -15.56 17.82 -9.61
N ALA A 149 -16.30 16.92 -8.95
CA ALA A 149 -15.90 15.52 -8.78
C ALA A 149 -15.74 14.75 -10.11
N ARG A 150 -16.43 15.17 -11.19
CA ARG A 150 -16.30 14.55 -12.52
C ARG A 150 -15.06 15.01 -13.30
N VAL A 151 -14.52 16.20 -13.02
CA VAL A 151 -13.41 16.78 -13.80
C VAL A 151 -12.05 16.14 -13.45
N GLY A 152 -11.96 15.38 -12.35
CA GLY A 152 -10.75 14.67 -11.91
C GLY A 152 -10.44 13.32 -12.58
N GLY A 153 -11.11 12.93 -13.67
CA GLY A 153 -10.73 11.77 -14.49
C GLY A 153 -11.07 10.38 -13.93
N ARG A 154 -11.74 10.27 -12.78
CA ARG A 154 -12.30 9.01 -12.30
C ARG A 154 -13.79 9.22 -12.09
N THR A 155 -14.61 8.72 -13.02
CA THR A 155 -16.07 8.69 -12.90
C THR A 155 -16.44 7.84 -11.70
N VAL A 156 -16.52 8.45 -10.51
CA VAL A 156 -17.20 7.83 -9.38
C VAL A 156 -18.67 7.84 -9.73
N ASN A 157 -19.19 6.68 -10.11
CA ASN A 157 -20.59 6.45 -10.44
C ASN A 157 -21.40 6.49 -9.13
N VAL A 158 -21.51 7.67 -8.51
CA VAL A 158 -22.46 7.90 -7.42
C VAL A 158 -23.79 8.22 -8.09
N GLN A 159 -24.57 7.18 -8.36
CA GLN A 159 -25.97 7.34 -8.68
C GLN A 159 -26.67 7.91 -7.42
N PRO A 160 -27.32 9.09 -7.48
CA PRO A 160 -28.12 9.54 -6.36
C PRO A 160 -29.39 8.70 -6.32
N ALA A 161 -29.44 7.73 -5.41
CA ALA A 161 -30.67 7.04 -5.04
C ALA A 161 -31.45 7.93 -4.06
N TYR A 162 -31.89 9.10 -4.51
CA TYR A 162 -32.96 9.84 -3.84
C TYR A 162 -34.08 10.08 -4.85
N PRO A 163 -35.22 9.37 -4.72
CA PRO A 163 -36.42 9.73 -5.46
C PRO A 163 -36.89 11.09 -4.94
N MET A 164 -36.65 12.15 -5.71
CA MET A 164 -37.32 13.43 -5.49
C MET A 164 -38.83 13.24 -5.75
N PRO A 165 -39.73 13.63 -4.82
CA PRO A 165 -41.15 13.35 -4.94
C PRO A 165 -41.91 14.37 -5.81
N TYR A 166 -41.23 15.09 -6.71
CA TYR A 166 -41.88 15.96 -7.68
C TYR A 166 -41.55 15.55 -9.10
N GLY A 167 -42.52 14.88 -9.72
CA GLY A 167 -42.48 14.47 -11.11
C GLY A 167 -42.44 15.68 -12.03
N PHE A 168 -41.39 15.74 -12.85
CA PHE A 168 -41.46 16.39 -14.14
C PHE A 168 -41.18 15.33 -15.20
N TYR A 169 -42.23 15.02 -15.96
CA TYR A 169 -42.18 14.22 -17.16
C TYR A 169 -41.25 14.89 -18.17
N HIS A 170 -40.06 14.34 -18.40
CA HIS A 170 -39.38 14.53 -19.67
C HIS A 170 -38.88 13.20 -20.22
N ASN A 171 -39.50 12.83 -21.34
CA ASN A 171 -39.06 11.82 -22.28
C ASN A 171 -37.60 12.02 -22.66
N SER A 172 -36.74 11.08 -22.29
CA SER A 172 -35.55 10.78 -23.07
C SER A 172 -35.25 9.30 -22.99
N ARG A 173 -35.76 8.58 -23.99
CA ARG A 173 -35.18 7.31 -24.44
C ARG A 173 -33.72 7.58 -24.81
N GLN A 174 -32.78 7.19 -23.96
CA GLN A 174 -31.42 6.90 -24.40
C GLN A 174 -31.03 5.52 -23.90
N ALA A 175 -30.64 4.71 -24.88
CA ALA A 175 -30.31 3.31 -24.74
C ALA A 175 -29.19 3.10 -23.71
N VAL A 176 -29.47 2.24 -22.73
CA VAL A 176 -28.46 1.67 -21.86
C VAL A 176 -27.66 0.67 -22.69
N GLN A 177 -26.49 1.08 -23.18
CA GLN A 177 -25.46 0.14 -23.60
C GLN A 177 -24.76 -0.37 -22.35
N THR A 178 -24.94 -1.65 -22.06
CA THR A 178 -24.23 -2.39 -21.02
C THR A 178 -22.78 -2.64 -21.47
N PRO A 179 -21.76 -2.17 -20.73
CA PRO A 179 -20.41 -2.67 -20.90
C PRO A 179 -20.33 -4.06 -20.23
N GLN A 180 -19.98 -5.06 -21.03
CA GLN A 180 -19.61 -6.40 -20.59
C GLN A 180 -18.50 -6.31 -19.52
N VAL A 181 -18.78 -6.82 -18.32
CA VAL A 181 -17.81 -6.95 -17.24
C VAL A 181 -16.93 -8.15 -17.54
N HIS A 182 -15.65 -7.92 -17.84
CA HIS A 182 -14.63 -8.96 -17.83
C HIS A 182 -14.43 -9.45 -16.38
N ALA A 183 -14.67 -10.74 -16.19
CA ALA A 183 -14.36 -11.47 -14.97
C ALA A 183 -12.84 -11.51 -14.75
N TYR A 184 -12.38 -11.01 -13.59
CA TYR A 184 -11.05 -11.31 -13.09
C TYR A 184 -11.09 -12.58 -12.21
N PRO A 185 -10.06 -13.44 -12.27
CA PRO A 185 -10.02 -14.65 -11.47
C PRO A 185 -9.80 -14.33 -9.99
N GLN A 186 -10.55 -15.05 -9.14
CA GLN A 186 -10.38 -15.09 -7.69
C GLN A 186 -8.97 -15.57 -7.35
N THR A 187 -8.18 -14.75 -6.65
CA THR A 187 -6.96 -15.20 -5.97
C THR A 187 -7.10 -15.03 -4.46
N ALA A 188 -7.14 -16.19 -3.80
CA ALA A 188 -6.72 -16.55 -2.44
C ALA A 188 -7.18 -15.71 -1.21
N PRO A 189 -7.68 -16.35 -0.13
CA PRO A 189 -7.93 -15.68 1.14
C PRO A 189 -6.62 -15.37 1.88
N LEU A 190 -6.41 -14.10 2.20
CA LEU A 190 -5.35 -13.63 3.11
C LEU A 190 -5.69 -13.97 4.57
N PRO A 191 -4.69 -14.31 5.40
CA PRO A 191 -4.88 -14.72 6.78
C PRO A 191 -5.38 -13.56 7.65
N HIS A 192 -6.23 -13.90 8.63
CA HIS A 192 -6.83 -13.00 9.60
C HIS A 192 -5.76 -12.21 10.38
N ALA A 193 -5.59 -10.94 10.03
CA ALA A 193 -4.93 -9.97 10.90
C ALA A 193 -5.88 -9.64 12.05
N SER A 194 -5.54 -10.18 13.22
CA SER A 194 -6.19 -9.94 14.50
C SER A 194 -6.19 -8.46 14.86
N ASN A 195 -7.33 -7.79 14.68
CA ASN A 195 -7.61 -6.51 15.32
C ASN A 195 -8.75 -6.73 16.35
N PRO A 196 -8.43 -7.26 17.54
CA PRO A 196 -9.43 -7.72 18.52
C PRO A 196 -10.16 -6.58 19.25
N ALA A 197 -9.80 -5.31 19.03
CA ALA A 197 -10.33 -4.19 19.83
C ALA A 197 -11.73 -3.69 19.40
N LEU A 198 -12.25 -4.09 18.22
CA LEU A 198 -13.50 -3.54 17.67
C LEU A 198 -14.63 -4.57 17.52
N TYR A 199 -14.40 -5.82 17.93
CA TYR A 199 -15.31 -6.94 17.71
C TYR A 199 -15.61 -7.68 19.02
N GLY A 200 -16.88 -8.04 19.22
CA GLY A 200 -17.30 -8.90 20.30
C GLY A 200 -16.86 -10.34 20.09
N GLN A 201 -16.94 -11.16 21.13
CA GLN A 201 -16.65 -12.61 21.06
C GLN A 201 -17.56 -13.37 20.08
N ASP A 202 -18.69 -12.78 19.71
CA ASP A 202 -19.64 -13.26 18.70
C ASP A 202 -19.21 -12.95 17.25
N GLY A 203 -18.09 -12.25 17.05
CA GLY A 203 -17.57 -11.87 15.74
C GLY A 203 -18.32 -10.71 15.09
N LEU A 204 -19.17 -10.00 15.85
CA LEU A 204 -19.88 -8.81 15.39
C LEU A 204 -19.09 -7.54 15.75
N CYS A 205 -19.12 -6.54 14.87
CA CYS A 205 -18.58 -5.22 15.20
C CYS A 205 -19.46 -4.56 16.27
N TYR A 206 -18.87 -4.01 17.34
CA TYR A 206 -19.61 -3.32 18.41
C TYR A 206 -20.46 -2.14 17.90
N ALA A 207 -20.00 -1.43 16.86
CA ALA A 207 -20.69 -0.26 16.33
C ALA A 207 -21.95 -0.61 15.51
N HIS A 208 -21.95 -1.76 14.82
CA HIS A 208 -22.95 -2.06 13.81
C HIS A 208 -23.71 -3.39 14.02
N ARG A 209 -23.30 -4.21 15.00
CA ARG A 209 -23.85 -5.57 15.27
C ARG A 209 -24.01 -6.44 14.01
N LYS A 210 -23.13 -6.27 13.03
CA LYS A 210 -23.11 -7.04 11.77
C LYS A 210 -21.82 -7.85 11.65
N ARG A 211 -21.91 -9.00 10.98
CA ARG A 211 -20.77 -9.84 10.63
C ARG A 211 -19.90 -9.10 9.61
N PHE A 212 -18.60 -9.37 9.65
CA PHE A 212 -17.57 -8.64 8.91
C PHE A 212 -17.81 -8.64 7.39
N ASP A 213 -18.34 -7.54 6.86
CA ASP A 213 -18.14 -7.14 5.46
C ASP A 213 -17.04 -6.09 5.43
N ARG A 214 -15.98 -6.34 4.66
CA ARG A 214 -14.75 -5.52 4.56
C ARG A 214 -14.97 -4.03 4.27
N HIS A 215 -16.18 -3.62 3.91
CA HIS A 215 -16.51 -2.27 3.50
C HIS A 215 -17.03 -1.35 4.61
N PHE A 216 -17.50 -1.88 5.74
CA PHE A 216 -18.21 -1.05 6.73
C PHE A 216 -17.40 -0.67 7.97
N CYS A 217 -16.31 -1.38 8.27
CA CYS A 217 -15.56 -1.22 9.52
C CYS A 217 -14.05 -1.29 9.24
N GLY A 218 -13.53 -0.33 8.48
CA GLY A 218 -12.09 -0.07 8.37
C GLY A 218 -11.73 1.22 9.09
N PRO A 219 -10.50 1.37 9.61
CA PRO A 219 -10.07 2.62 10.21
C PRO A 219 -10.03 3.72 9.14
N ASN A 220 -10.53 4.91 9.49
CA ASN A 220 -10.19 6.14 8.76
C ASN A 220 -8.67 6.38 8.78
#